data_AF-A0A7S0SS97-F1
#
_entry.id   AF-A0A7S0SS97-F1
#
_cell.length_a   1.000
_cell.length_b   1.000
_cell.length_c   1.000
_cell.angle_alpha   90.00
_cell.angle_beta   90.00
_cell.angle_gamma   90.00
#
_symmetry.space_group_name_H-M   'P 1'
#
loop_
_entity.id
_entity.type
_entity.pdbx_description
1 polymer ?
#
loop_
_entity_poly.entity_id
_entity_poly.type
_entity_poly.pdbx_seq_one_letter_code
_entity_poly.pdbx_strand_id
1 'polypeptide(L)'
;SCAGGGHPPPPPPPPAPPRGDGNGGGQTPSAGAAAAVAAATASALHSWRGRVRHDEMHFLEQLIKKRFDPRKADAVKARPQWLEQLLNSDRGRGVLFSLAEQHPNCLLITVAIQHAWQHGHADEVKALGPAASSYFSIFHELLADHFRSLIAAGDDEAERNVAVQNIKNACCQSLATYLFAQMMLADLARGGNAG
;
A
#
# COMPACT_ATOMS: atom_id res chain seq x y z
N SER A 1 35.93 3.23 17.57
CA SER A 1 35.95 2.22 16.50
C SER A 1 34.86 2.55 15.52
N CYS A 2 35.21 3.17 14.39
CA CYS A 2 34.27 3.60 13.36
C CYS A 2 34.03 2.43 12.40
N ALA A 3 32.79 1.94 12.32
CA ALA A 3 32.42 0.85 11.41
C ALA A 3 31.54 1.38 10.26
N GLY A 4 32.20 1.52 9.10
CA GLY A 4 31.68 1.29 7.74
C GLY A 4 30.25 1.69 7.42
N GLY A 5 30.05 2.95 7.04
CA GLY A 5 28.91 3.34 6.21
C GLY A 5 29.09 2.79 4.80
N GLY A 6 28.50 1.63 4.52
CA GLY A 6 28.41 1.08 3.16
C GLY A 6 27.57 2.00 2.28
N HIS A 7 28.22 2.77 1.43
CA HIS A 7 27.56 3.54 0.39
C HIS A 7 26.86 2.55 -0.57
N PRO A 8 25.57 2.73 -0.89
CA PRO A 8 24.93 1.89 -1.90
C PRO A 8 25.70 2.01 -3.23
N PRO A 9 25.86 0.91 -3.97
CA PRO A 9 26.58 0.95 -5.24
C PRO A 9 25.94 1.97 -6.18
N PRO A 10 26.75 2.71 -6.96
CA PRO A 10 26.21 3.65 -7.93
C PRO A 10 25.27 2.92 -8.89
N PRO A 11 24.18 3.59 -9.33
CA PRO A 11 23.29 2.99 -10.31
C PRO A 11 24.08 2.60 -11.57
N PRO A 12 23.68 1.51 -12.25
CA PRO A 12 24.36 1.08 -13.47
C PRO A 12 24.41 2.21 -14.51
N PRO A 13 25.36 2.21 -15.45
CA PRO A 13 25.36 3.19 -16.53
C PRO A 13 24.10 3.01 -17.41
N PRO A 14 23.64 4.07 -18.09
CA PRO A 14 22.51 3.98 -19.00
C PRO A 14 22.79 2.95 -20.11
N PRO A 15 21.74 2.31 -20.67
CA PRO A 15 21.92 1.34 -21.75
C PRO A 15 22.61 2.02 -22.94
N ALA A 16 23.73 1.44 -23.37
CA ALA A 16 24.47 1.92 -24.51
C ALA A 16 23.60 1.84 -25.78
N PRO A 17 23.69 2.81 -26.70
CA PRO A 17 23.01 2.69 -27.99
C PRO A 17 23.48 1.41 -28.71
N PRO A 18 22.60 0.73 -29.47
CA PRO A 18 22.97 -0.46 -30.20
C PRO A 18 24.14 -0.12 -31.14
N ARG A 19 25.29 -0.76 -30.93
CA ARG A 19 26.42 -0.67 -31.84
C ARG A 19 26.01 -1.38 -33.12
N GLY A 20 25.90 -0.63 -34.21
CA GLY A 20 25.71 -1.22 -35.53
C GLY A 20 26.99 -1.96 -35.91
N ASP A 21 26.96 -3.29 -35.86
CA ASP A 21 28.04 -4.11 -36.41
C ASP A 21 28.06 -3.93 -37.93
N GLY A 22 29.08 -3.23 -38.40
CA GLY A 22 29.29 -2.94 -39.82
C GLY A 22 29.64 -4.23 -40.56
N ASN A 23 28.66 -4.82 -41.23
CA ASN A 23 28.90 -5.74 -42.33
C ASN A 23 28.71 -4.98 -43.65
N GLY A 24 29.77 -4.91 -44.45
CA GLY A 24 29.81 -4.16 -45.70
C GLY A 24 28.80 -4.66 -46.72
N GLY A 25 27.89 -3.78 -47.12
CA GLY A 25 26.96 -3.96 -48.23
C GLY A 25 26.08 -2.73 -48.33
N GLY A 26 26.28 -1.92 -49.37
CA GLY A 26 25.60 -0.63 -49.54
C GLY A 26 24.08 -0.76 -49.62
N GLN A 27 23.41 -0.61 -48.49
CA GLN A 27 22.01 -0.23 -48.38
C GLN A 27 21.94 0.82 -47.27
N THR A 28 21.61 2.04 -47.64
CA THR A 28 21.29 3.11 -46.70
C THR A 28 20.23 2.58 -45.73
N PRO A 29 20.41 2.66 -44.39
CA PRO A 29 19.36 2.27 -43.47
C PRO A 29 18.12 3.10 -43.81
N SER A 30 17.00 2.43 -44.09
CA SER A 30 15.76 3.15 -44.37
C SER A 30 15.46 4.06 -43.19
N ALA A 31 14.99 5.28 -43.45
CA ALA A 31 14.69 6.27 -42.41
C ALA A 31 13.79 5.71 -41.29
N GLY A 32 12.97 4.70 -41.61
CA GLY A 32 12.14 3.98 -40.66
C GLY A 32 12.92 3.16 -39.62
N ALA A 33 14.02 2.50 -39.99
CA ALA A 33 14.82 1.71 -39.05
C ALA A 33 15.58 2.60 -38.05
N ALA A 34 16.14 3.72 -38.54
CA ALA A 34 16.82 4.70 -37.69
C ALA A 34 15.83 5.40 -36.73
N ALA A 35 14.62 5.73 -37.21
CA ALA A 35 13.57 6.31 -36.38
C ALA A 35 13.05 5.33 -35.32
N ALA A 36 12.92 4.04 -35.65
CA ALA A 36 12.51 3.01 -34.70
C ALA A 36 13.54 2.81 -33.57
N VAL A 37 14.83 2.80 -33.91
CA VAL A 37 15.92 2.69 -32.91
C VAL A 37 15.97 3.93 -32.02
N ALA A 38 15.74 5.13 -32.57
CA ALA A 38 15.67 6.38 -31.81
C ALA A 38 14.45 6.43 -30.87
N ALA A 39 13.30 5.95 -31.33
CA ALA A 39 12.10 5.84 -30.49
C ALA A 39 12.27 4.81 -29.36
N ALA A 40 12.92 3.68 -29.65
CA ALA A 40 13.23 2.66 -28.65
C ALA A 40 14.22 3.16 -27.59
N THR A 41 15.28 3.88 -27.99
CA THR A 41 16.21 4.52 -27.05
C THR A 41 15.55 5.65 -26.26
N ALA A 42 14.68 6.45 -26.87
CA ALA A 42 13.92 7.49 -26.16
C ALA A 42 12.98 6.90 -25.10
N SER A 43 12.24 5.84 -25.43
CA SER A 43 11.38 5.10 -24.49
C SER A 43 12.20 4.44 -23.37
N ALA A 44 13.32 3.80 -23.72
CA ALA A 44 14.24 3.21 -22.74
C ALA A 44 14.80 4.27 -21.79
N LEU A 45 15.25 5.42 -22.29
CA LEU A 45 15.74 6.56 -21.50
C LEU A 45 14.65 7.19 -20.64
N HIS A 46 13.40 7.27 -21.13
CA HIS A 46 12.26 7.75 -20.35
C HIS A 46 11.95 6.79 -19.19
N SER A 47 11.94 5.47 -19.45
CA SER A 47 11.77 4.43 -18.42
C SER A 47 12.94 4.40 -17.41
N TRP A 48 14.14 4.76 -17.85
CA TRP A 48 15.34 4.86 -17.02
C TRP A 48 15.28 6.10 -16.12
N ARG A 49 14.90 7.25 -16.68
CA ARG A 49 14.70 8.50 -15.92
C ARG A 49 13.61 8.33 -14.86
N GLY A 50 12.55 7.59 -15.15
CA GLY A 50 11.51 7.23 -14.16
C GLY A 50 12.03 6.32 -13.03
N ARG A 51 13.03 5.47 -13.29
CA ARG A 51 13.64 4.58 -12.28
C ARG A 51 14.71 5.25 -11.42
N VAL A 52 15.39 6.29 -11.92
CA VAL A 52 16.62 6.84 -11.31
C VAL A 52 16.38 8.17 -10.57
N ARG A 53 15.30 8.89 -10.85
CA ARG A 53 15.00 10.15 -10.15
C ARG A 53 14.19 9.84 -8.91
N HIS A 54 14.88 9.56 -7.81
CA HIS A 54 14.33 9.91 -6.50
C HIS A 54 14.00 11.40 -6.53
N ASP A 55 12.72 11.72 -6.55
CA ASP A 55 12.24 13.09 -6.48
C ASP A 55 12.42 13.63 -5.05
N GLU A 56 12.34 14.95 -4.87
CA GLU A 56 12.45 15.60 -3.55
C GLU A 56 11.51 14.94 -2.53
N MET A 57 10.36 14.56 -3.04
CA MET A 57 9.28 13.92 -2.33
C MET A 57 9.67 12.52 -1.83
N HIS A 58 10.45 11.74 -2.58
CA HIS A 58 11.03 10.47 -2.11
C HIS A 58 11.97 10.66 -0.92
N PHE A 59 12.78 11.72 -0.94
CA PHE A 59 13.67 12.02 0.17
C PHE A 59 12.89 12.47 1.41
N LEU A 60 11.80 13.21 1.25
CA LEU A 60 10.91 13.57 2.35
C LEU A 60 10.24 12.34 2.97
N GLU A 61 9.78 11.39 2.16
CA GLU A 61 9.23 10.12 2.66
C GLU A 61 10.25 9.36 3.50
N GLN A 62 11.48 9.22 3.00
CA GLN A 62 12.54 8.57 3.75
C GLN A 62 12.89 9.33 5.04
N LEU A 63 12.89 10.65 5.01
CA LEU A 63 13.21 11.48 6.16
C LEU A 63 12.14 11.33 7.25
N ILE A 64 10.87 11.36 6.86
CA ILE A 64 9.73 11.13 7.77
C ILE A 64 9.87 9.74 8.38
N LYS A 65 10.03 8.68 7.58
CA LYS A 65 10.21 7.32 8.09
C LYS A 65 11.38 7.18 9.08
N LYS A 66 12.48 7.90 8.85
CA LYS A 66 13.67 7.85 9.73
C LYS A 66 13.54 8.69 11.00
N ARG A 67 12.77 9.77 10.98
CA ARG A 67 12.69 10.76 12.07
C ARG A 67 11.36 10.78 12.80
N PHE A 68 10.41 9.95 12.36
CA PHE A 68 9.10 9.87 12.99
C PHE A 68 9.25 9.45 14.46
N ASP A 69 8.60 10.21 15.34
CA ASP A 69 8.57 9.96 16.77
C ASP A 69 7.09 9.97 17.20
N PRO A 70 6.51 8.79 17.50
CA PRO A 70 5.10 8.67 17.87
C PRO A 70 4.73 9.56 19.05
N ARG A 71 5.64 9.73 20.03
CA ARG A 71 5.36 10.52 21.24
C ARG A 71 5.24 12.00 20.92
N LYS A 72 6.04 12.49 19.98
CA LYS A 72 5.97 13.89 19.52
C LYS A 72 4.77 14.12 18.62
N ALA A 73 4.44 13.14 17.78
CA ALA A 73 3.25 13.17 16.94
C ALA A 73 1.97 13.25 17.80
N ASP A 74 1.89 12.44 18.85
CA ASP A 74 0.73 12.40 19.76
C ASP A 74 0.66 13.59 20.72
N ALA A 75 1.78 14.30 20.92
CA ALA A 75 1.78 15.56 21.67
C ALA A 75 1.06 16.70 20.92
N VAL A 76 0.82 16.55 19.61
CA VAL A 76 0.02 17.50 18.84
C VAL A 76 -1.42 17.41 19.31
N LYS A 77 -1.87 18.44 20.03
CA LYS A 77 -3.24 18.55 20.49
C LYS A 77 -4.15 18.86 19.31
N ALA A 78 -5.21 18.05 19.17
CA ALA A 78 -6.19 18.12 18.08
C ALA A 78 -5.62 17.79 16.69
N ARG A 79 -6.54 17.56 15.74
CA ARG A 79 -6.18 17.23 14.36
C ARG A 79 -5.56 18.45 13.68
N PRO A 80 -4.30 18.40 13.23
CA PRO A 80 -3.69 19.54 12.57
C PRO A 80 -4.15 19.65 11.11
N GLN A 81 -4.32 20.88 10.61
CA GLN A 81 -4.80 21.14 9.23
C GLN A 81 -3.88 20.54 8.16
N TRP A 82 -2.58 20.45 8.43
CA TRP A 82 -1.64 19.83 7.49
C TRP A 82 -1.90 18.33 7.29
N LEU A 83 -2.57 17.65 8.24
CA LEU A 83 -2.89 16.23 8.12
C LEU A 83 -3.94 16.00 7.02
N GLU A 84 -4.91 16.91 6.88
CA GLU A 84 -5.90 16.83 5.81
C GLU A 84 -5.24 17.00 4.45
N GLN A 85 -4.30 17.95 4.33
CA GLN A 85 -3.51 18.12 3.10
C GLN A 85 -2.68 16.88 2.78
N LEU A 86 -2.11 16.23 3.80
CA LEU A 86 -1.34 15.01 3.63
C LEU A 86 -2.23 13.83 3.19
N LEU A 87 -3.44 13.72 3.75
CA LEU A 87 -4.40 12.67 3.42
C LEU A 87 -5.04 12.84 2.03
N ASN A 88 -5.10 14.06 1.51
CA ASN A 88 -5.56 14.31 0.13
C ASN A 88 -4.59 13.78 -0.93
N SER A 89 -3.32 13.54 -0.58
CA SER A 89 -2.32 12.98 -1.49
C SER A 89 -2.23 11.46 -1.33
N ASP A 90 -2.38 10.71 -2.42
CA ASP A 90 -2.22 9.25 -2.46
C ASP A 90 -0.87 8.82 -1.86
N ARG A 91 0.18 9.59 -2.18
CA ARG A 91 1.53 9.35 -1.69
C ARG A 91 1.65 9.64 -0.19
N GLY A 92 1.03 10.71 0.28
CA GLY A 92 0.96 11.05 1.71
C GLY A 92 0.24 9.99 2.53
N ARG A 93 -0.88 9.47 2.02
CA ARG A 93 -1.58 8.32 2.61
C ARG A 93 -0.69 7.08 2.66
N GLY A 94 0.01 6.76 1.58
CA GLY A 94 0.97 5.65 1.55
C GLY A 94 2.06 5.75 2.61
N VAL A 95 2.58 6.96 2.89
CA VAL A 95 3.54 7.18 3.98
C VAL A 95 2.89 6.93 5.34
N LEU A 96 1.72 7.52 5.61
CA LEU A 96 0.98 7.34 6.86
C LEU A 96 0.67 5.87 7.14
N PHE A 97 0.22 5.16 6.11
CA PHE A 97 -0.08 3.74 6.16
C PHE A 97 1.17 2.90 6.44
N SER A 98 2.31 3.20 5.81
CA SER A 98 3.57 2.53 6.13
C SER A 98 4.08 2.82 7.56
N LEU A 99 3.73 3.99 8.13
CA LEU A 99 4.02 4.30 9.53
C LEU A 99 3.08 3.56 10.48
N ALA A 100 1.84 3.29 10.08
CA ALA A 100 0.86 2.58 10.89
C ALA A 100 1.29 1.14 11.20
N GLU A 101 1.90 0.46 10.25
CA GLU A 101 2.49 -0.87 10.45
C GLU A 101 3.61 -0.85 11.51
N GLN A 102 4.40 0.23 11.55
CA GLN A 102 5.55 0.37 12.45
C GLN A 102 5.16 0.90 13.84
N HIS A 103 4.09 1.70 13.91
CA HIS A 103 3.66 2.42 15.09
C HIS A 103 2.15 2.31 15.32
N PRO A 104 1.63 1.10 15.61
CA PRO A 104 0.19 0.86 15.74
C PRO A 104 -0.47 1.61 16.91
N ASN A 105 0.31 2.04 17.90
CA ASN A 105 -0.18 2.73 19.11
C ASN A 105 -0.13 4.26 19.01
N CYS A 106 0.15 4.83 17.83
CA CYS A 106 0.21 6.29 17.64
C CYS A 106 -1.19 6.85 17.39
N LEU A 107 -1.66 7.72 18.30
CA LEU A 107 -2.98 8.34 18.23
C LEU A 107 -3.17 9.14 16.94
N LEU A 108 -2.15 9.88 16.49
CA LEU A 108 -2.23 10.66 15.25
C LEU A 108 -2.52 9.75 14.04
N ILE A 109 -1.86 8.58 13.97
CA ILE A 109 -2.05 7.62 12.89
C ILE A 109 -3.44 6.98 12.97
N THR A 110 -3.91 6.65 14.17
CA THR A 110 -5.28 6.18 14.39
C THR A 110 -6.32 7.16 13.85
N VAL A 111 -6.18 8.46 14.20
CA VAL A 111 -7.08 9.51 13.71
C VAL A 111 -7.00 9.65 12.19
N ALA A 112 -5.80 9.52 11.61
CA ALA A 112 -5.60 9.60 10.16
C ALA A 112 -6.27 8.43 9.41
N ILE A 113 -6.15 7.20 9.91
CA ILE A 113 -6.79 6.02 9.32
C ILE A 113 -8.31 6.14 9.37
N GLN A 114 -8.86 6.55 10.51
CA GLN A 114 -10.31 6.76 10.64
C GLN A 114 -10.82 7.85 9.68
N HIS A 115 -10.03 8.91 9.50
CA HIS A 115 -10.37 9.98 8.55
C HIS A 115 -10.33 9.48 7.10
N ALA A 116 -9.26 8.77 6.70
CA ALA A 116 -9.16 8.19 5.37
C ALA A 116 -10.35 7.27 5.06
N TRP A 117 -10.75 6.45 6.04
CA TRP A 117 -11.93 5.60 5.94
C TRP A 117 -13.22 6.40 5.69
N GLN A 118 -13.45 7.48 6.44
CA GLN A 118 -14.66 8.31 6.32
C GLN A 118 -14.73 9.14 5.04
N HIS A 119 -13.58 9.46 4.43
CA HIS A 119 -13.47 10.32 3.25
C HIS A 119 -13.35 9.56 1.92
N GLY A 120 -13.77 8.29 1.89
CA GLY A 120 -13.84 7.51 0.64
C GLY A 120 -12.56 6.78 0.26
N HIS A 121 -11.56 6.72 1.14
CA HIS A 121 -10.35 5.91 0.95
C HIS A 121 -10.43 4.56 1.68
N ALA A 122 -11.65 4.01 1.80
CA ALA A 122 -11.89 2.76 2.52
C ALA A 122 -11.10 1.58 1.93
N ASP A 123 -11.00 1.48 0.61
CA ASP A 123 -10.29 0.38 -0.07
C ASP A 123 -8.78 0.40 0.22
N GLU A 124 -8.16 1.59 0.26
CA GLU A 124 -6.74 1.74 0.61
C GLU A 124 -6.50 1.39 2.08
N VAL A 125 -7.44 1.73 2.96
CA VAL A 125 -7.38 1.36 4.38
C VAL A 125 -7.54 -0.15 4.55
N LYS A 126 -8.44 -0.81 3.79
CA LYS A 126 -8.58 -2.27 3.81
C LYS A 126 -7.28 -2.98 3.37
N ALA A 127 -6.53 -2.37 2.44
CA ALA A 127 -5.26 -2.91 1.96
C ALA A 127 -4.16 -2.97 3.04
N LEU A 128 -4.32 -2.29 4.19
CA LEU A 128 -3.41 -2.39 5.34
C LEU A 128 -3.52 -3.73 6.09
N GLY A 129 -4.51 -4.55 5.76
CA GLY A 129 -4.68 -5.88 6.34
C GLY A 129 -4.77 -5.86 7.87
N PRO A 130 -3.92 -6.60 8.60
CA PRO A 130 -4.00 -6.71 10.06
C PRO A 130 -3.91 -5.37 10.81
N ALA A 131 -3.18 -4.39 10.28
CA ALA A 131 -3.08 -3.07 10.91
C ALA A 131 -4.43 -2.35 10.92
N ALA A 132 -5.21 -2.47 9.85
CA ALA A 132 -6.57 -1.92 9.77
C ALA A 132 -7.59 -2.71 10.63
N SER A 133 -7.41 -4.03 10.76
CA SER A 133 -8.27 -4.89 11.58
C SER A 133 -8.22 -4.56 13.08
N SER A 134 -7.21 -3.82 13.54
CA SER A 134 -7.15 -3.34 14.93
C SER A 134 -8.22 -2.29 15.27
N TYR A 135 -8.78 -1.62 14.25
CA TYR A 135 -9.79 -0.59 14.42
C TYR A 135 -11.19 -1.19 14.32
N PHE A 136 -11.97 -1.07 15.40
CA PHE A 136 -13.27 -1.72 15.54
C PHE A 136 -14.23 -1.45 14.37
N SER A 137 -14.45 -0.20 13.99
CA SER A 137 -15.38 0.14 12.89
C SER A 137 -14.94 -0.42 11.54
N ILE A 138 -13.63 -0.50 11.31
CA ILE A 138 -13.05 -1.03 10.06
C ILE A 138 -13.12 -2.56 10.07
N PHE A 139 -12.84 -3.18 11.21
CA PHE A 139 -12.96 -4.62 11.41
C PHE A 139 -14.37 -5.12 11.14
N HIS A 140 -15.40 -4.42 11.62
CA HIS A 140 -16.79 -4.78 11.36
C HIS A 140 -17.12 -4.79 9.86
N GLU A 141 -16.71 -3.77 9.12
CA GLU A 141 -16.98 -3.70 7.68
C GLU A 141 -16.20 -4.77 6.92
N LEU A 142 -14.92 -4.97 7.24
CA LEU A 142 -14.09 -6.05 6.69
C LEU A 142 -14.72 -7.42 6.94
N LEU A 143 -15.20 -7.66 8.17
CA LEU A 143 -15.83 -8.92 8.54
C LEU A 143 -17.14 -9.12 7.77
N ALA A 144 -17.96 -8.07 7.63
CA ALA A 144 -19.17 -8.10 6.81
C ALA A 144 -18.84 -8.42 5.34
N ASP A 145 -17.79 -7.83 4.77
CA ASP A 145 -17.32 -8.14 3.41
C ASP A 145 -16.88 -9.58 3.25
N HIS A 146 -16.16 -10.14 4.24
CA HIS A 146 -15.79 -11.55 4.23
C HIS A 146 -17.01 -12.48 4.26
N PHE A 147 -18.04 -12.15 5.04
CA PHE A 147 -19.30 -12.91 5.03
C PHE A 147 -20.09 -12.74 3.74
N ARG A 148 -20.13 -11.54 3.14
CA ARG A 148 -20.73 -11.31 1.82
C ARG A 148 -20.02 -12.14 0.75
N SER A 149 -18.69 -12.20 0.78
CA SER A 149 -17.88 -13.05 -0.11
C SER A 149 -18.16 -14.54 0.09
N LEU A 150 -18.33 -14.99 1.34
CA LEU A 150 -18.73 -16.37 1.62
C LEU A 150 -20.12 -16.70 1.04
N ILE A 151 -21.09 -15.79 1.17
CA ILE A 151 -22.43 -15.98 0.61
C ILE A 151 -22.38 -15.97 -0.92
N ALA A 152 -21.59 -15.07 -1.52
CA ALA A 152 -21.44 -14.95 -2.96
C ALA A 152 -20.77 -16.16 -3.61
N ALA A 153 -19.85 -16.84 -2.91
CA ALA A 153 -19.22 -18.07 -3.38
C ALA A 153 -20.23 -19.22 -3.60
N GLY A 154 -21.37 -19.21 -2.88
CA GLY A 154 -22.43 -20.20 -3.04
C GLY A 154 -21.93 -21.65 -2.95
N ASP A 155 -22.19 -22.41 -4.02
CA ASP A 155 -21.82 -23.83 -4.10
C ASP A 155 -20.38 -24.07 -4.57
N ASP A 156 -19.65 -23.06 -5.04
CA ASP A 156 -18.24 -23.20 -5.43
C ASP A 156 -17.38 -23.53 -4.21
N GLU A 157 -16.85 -24.76 -4.18
CA GLU A 157 -16.08 -25.26 -3.05
C GLU A 157 -14.72 -24.57 -2.90
N ALA A 158 -14.07 -24.20 -4.01
CA ALA A 158 -12.78 -23.54 -3.96
C ALA A 158 -12.91 -22.11 -3.41
N GLU A 159 -13.87 -21.34 -3.93
CA GLU A 159 -14.13 -19.98 -3.47
C GLU A 159 -14.63 -19.96 -2.02
N ARG A 160 -15.52 -20.90 -1.66
CA ARG A 160 -16.01 -21.05 -0.29
C ARG A 160 -14.88 -21.36 0.69
N ASN A 161 -13.95 -22.25 0.32
CA ASN A 161 -12.80 -22.57 1.18
C ASN A 161 -11.89 -21.37 1.41
N VAL A 162 -11.65 -20.55 0.38
CA VAL A 162 -10.89 -19.30 0.50
C VAL A 162 -11.62 -18.31 1.41
N ALA A 163 -12.92 -18.10 1.20
CA ALA A 163 -13.72 -17.19 2.02
C ALA A 163 -13.75 -17.63 3.50
N VAL A 164 -13.94 -18.92 3.77
CA VAL A 164 -13.87 -19.47 5.13
C VAL A 164 -12.51 -19.23 5.78
N GLN A 165 -11.41 -19.39 5.04
CA GLN A 165 -10.09 -19.11 5.59
C GLN A 165 -9.87 -17.63 5.89
N ASN A 166 -10.35 -16.73 5.03
CA ASN A 166 -10.26 -15.30 5.28
C ASN A 166 -11.03 -14.91 6.55
N ILE A 167 -12.25 -15.46 6.76
CA ILE A 167 -13.02 -15.24 7.98
C ILE A 167 -12.28 -15.78 9.20
N LYS A 168 -11.73 -17.00 9.14
CA LYS A 168 -10.94 -17.57 10.25
C LYS A 168 -9.75 -16.69 10.59
N ASN A 169 -9.00 -16.26 9.57
CA ASN A 169 -7.83 -15.41 9.75
C ASN A 169 -8.19 -14.03 10.33
N ALA A 170 -9.34 -13.45 9.98
CA ALA A 170 -9.81 -12.18 10.52
C ALA A 170 -10.30 -12.32 11.97
N CYS A 171 -11.12 -13.33 12.26
CA CYS A 171 -11.71 -13.52 13.59
C CYS A 171 -10.69 -13.97 14.63
N CYS A 172 -9.70 -14.80 14.25
CA CYS A 172 -8.76 -15.42 15.17
C CYS A 172 -7.47 -14.60 15.42
N GLN A 173 -7.45 -13.31 15.08
CA GLN A 173 -6.27 -12.44 15.32
C GLN A 173 -6.08 -12.11 16.80
N SER A 174 -7.16 -12.05 17.57
CA SER A 174 -7.16 -11.79 19.01
C SER A 174 -8.32 -12.49 19.70
N LEU A 175 -8.23 -12.63 21.03
CA LEU A 175 -9.35 -13.15 21.82
C LEU A 175 -10.60 -12.26 21.69
N ALA A 176 -10.42 -10.94 21.62
CA ALA A 176 -11.53 -9.98 21.52
C ALA A 176 -12.28 -10.12 20.19
N THR A 177 -11.56 -10.16 19.07
CA THR A 177 -12.15 -10.35 17.72
C THR A 177 -12.85 -11.70 17.61
N TYR A 178 -12.29 -12.75 18.23
CA TYR A 178 -12.90 -14.08 18.24
C TYR A 178 -14.22 -14.09 19.01
N LEU A 179 -14.22 -13.57 20.25
CA LEU A 179 -15.43 -13.49 21.07
C LEU A 179 -16.52 -12.66 20.40
N PHE A 180 -16.14 -11.52 19.82
CA PHE A 180 -17.05 -10.68 19.06
C PHE A 180 -17.67 -11.44 17.87
N ALA A 181 -16.85 -12.12 17.07
CA ALA A 181 -17.33 -12.90 15.92
C ALA A 181 -18.27 -14.03 16.34
N GLN A 182 -17.97 -14.74 17.43
CA GLN A 182 -18.84 -15.78 17.98
C GLN A 182 -20.19 -15.22 18.45
N MET A 183 -20.18 -14.05 19.10
CA MET A 183 -21.40 -13.37 19.54
C MET A 183 -22.27 -12.96 18.34
N MET A 184 -21.65 -12.36 17.32
CA MET A 184 -22.34 -11.98 16.08
C MET A 184 -22.93 -13.19 15.36
N LEU A 185 -22.16 -14.28 15.20
CA LEU A 185 -22.65 -15.52 14.59
C LEU A 185 -23.81 -16.14 15.39
N ALA A 186 -23.71 -16.13 16.72
CA ALA A 186 -24.77 -16.64 17.58
C ALA A 186 -26.06 -15.79 17.52
N ASP A 187 -25.95 -14.51 17.22
CA ASP A 187 -27.09 -13.61 17.03
C ASP A 187 -27.72 -13.80 15.65
N LEU A 188 -26.90 -13.87 14.59
CA LEU A 188 -27.34 -14.18 13.23
C LEU A 188 -28.04 -15.54 13.16
N ALA A 189 -27.51 -16.56 13.85
CA ALA A 189 -28.11 -17.90 13.92
C ALA A 189 -29.48 -17.91 14.62
N ARG A 190 -29.76 -16.93 15.48
CA ARG A 190 -31.07 -16.77 16.16
C ARG A 190 -32.08 -15.97 15.33
N GLY A 191 -31.71 -15.53 14.14
CA GLY A 191 -32.60 -14.84 13.20
C GLY A 191 -32.57 -13.31 13.26
N GLY A 192 -31.52 -12.70 13.83
CA GLY A 192 -31.29 -11.25 13.73
C GLY A 192 -32.44 -10.37 14.23
N ASN A 193 -33.17 -10.79 15.27
CA ASN A 193 -34.29 -10.05 15.86
C ASN A 193 -33.85 -9.20 17.07
N ALA A 194 -32.79 -8.41 16.91
CA ALA A 194 -32.36 -7.42 17.90
C ALA A 194 -32.29 -6.02 17.26
N GLY A 195 -33.45 -5.36 17.17
CA GLY A 195 -33.57 -3.91 17.02
C GLY A 195 -33.51 -3.37 15.59
#